data_AF-A0A1B2AF98-F1
#
_entry.id   AF-A0A1B2AF98-F1
#
_cell.length_a   1.000
_cell.length_b   1.000
_cell.length_c   1.000
_cell.angle_alpha   90.00
_cell.angle_beta   90.00
_cell.angle_gamma   90.00
#
_symmetry.space_group_name_H-M   'P 1'
#
loop_
_entity.id
_entity.type
_entity.pdbx_description
1 polymer ?
#
loop_
_entity_poly.entity_id
_entity_poly.type
_entity_poly.pdbx_seq_one_letter_code
_entity_poly.pdbx_strand_id
1 'polypeptide(L)'
;MSMTEESGEARLRRRRLAFWRFSLLGGAIAVVAALGLAHLANAAATGTASVVLTLLAIALGVSAYTWFSVAYFRRVDELDLVDNLWASHFATTALAIGYPAWLLLERAGLAPQAQASSMWMATFGALLIAYAIRKFINR
;
A
#
# COMPACT_ATOMS: atom_id res chain seq x y z
N MET A 1 23.14 -41.04 4.67
CA MET A 1 22.21 -40.07 4.05
C MET A 1 22.42 -38.74 4.75
N SER A 2 23.37 -37.92 4.28
CA SER A 2 23.72 -36.67 4.97
C SER A 2 22.60 -35.67 4.76
N MET A 3 21.88 -35.33 5.83
CA MET A 3 21.18 -34.06 5.88
C MET A 3 22.25 -32.98 5.74
N THR A 4 22.38 -32.39 4.55
CA THR A 4 23.16 -31.16 4.41
C THR A 4 22.44 -30.12 5.26
N GLU A 5 22.97 -29.85 6.45
CA GLU A 5 22.55 -28.72 7.26
C GLU A 5 22.66 -27.49 6.38
N GLU A 6 21.50 -26.99 5.94
CA GLU A 6 21.44 -25.79 5.16
C GLU A 6 22.04 -24.66 6.01
N SER A 7 23.13 -24.06 5.53
CA SER A 7 23.78 -22.93 6.20
C SER A 7 22.72 -21.89 6.60
N GLY A 8 22.86 -21.33 7.81
CA GLY A 8 21.92 -20.33 8.33
C GLY A 8 21.70 -19.15 7.36
N GLU A 9 22.72 -18.79 6.58
CA GLU A 9 22.66 -17.75 5.54
C GLU A 9 21.75 -18.14 4.37
N ALA A 10 21.81 -19.40 3.91
CA ALA A 10 20.96 -19.89 2.83
C ALA A 10 19.49 -19.90 3.26
N ARG A 11 19.21 -20.30 4.51
CA ARG A 11 17.87 -20.25 5.10
C ARG A 11 17.34 -18.82 5.22
N LEU A 12 18.17 -17.87 5.64
CA LEU A 12 17.82 -16.44 5.72
C LEU A 12 17.53 -15.85 4.34
N ARG A 13 18.40 -16.11 3.35
CA ARG A 13 18.22 -15.65 1.97
C ARG A 13 16.92 -16.19 1.37
N ARG A 14 16.59 -17.46 1.60
CA ARG A 14 15.33 -18.06 1.13
C ARG A 14 14.10 -17.39 1.74
N ARG A 15 14.11 -17.14 3.05
CA ARG A 15 13.01 -16.42 3.73
C ARG A 15 12.82 -15.01 3.17
N ARG A 16 13.93 -14.28 2.97
CA ARG A 16 13.90 -12.92 2.42
C ARG A 16 13.34 -12.89 1.00
N LEU A 17 13.76 -13.82 0.14
CA LEU A 17 13.23 -13.94 -1.22
C LEU A 17 11.74 -14.31 -1.22
N ALA A 18 11.31 -15.21 -0.34
CA ALA A 18 9.90 -15.57 -0.21
C ALA A 18 9.04 -14.37 0.24
N PHE A 19 9.54 -13.56 1.16
CA PHE A 19 8.90 -12.31 1.58
C PHE A 19 8.77 -11.33 0.41
N TRP A 20 9.86 -11.04 -0.32
CA TRP A 20 9.79 -10.11 -1.46
C TRP A 20 8.88 -10.61 -2.56
N ARG A 21 8.90 -11.90 -2.88
CA ARG A 21 7.96 -12.51 -3.83
C ARG A 21 6.51 -12.34 -3.38
N PHE A 22 6.22 -12.61 -2.11
CA PHE A 22 4.88 -12.43 -1.55
C PHE A 22 4.42 -10.96 -1.65
N SER A 23 5.29 -10.02 -1.29
CA SER A 23 5.00 -8.58 -1.35
C SER A 23 4.79 -8.08 -2.78
N LEU A 24 5.63 -8.52 -3.74
CA LEU A 24 5.50 -8.14 -5.15
C LEU A 24 4.24 -8.71 -5.79
N LEU A 25 3.92 -9.99 -5.53
CA LEU A 25 2.69 -10.60 -6.04
C LEU A 25 1.46 -9.94 -5.42
N GLY A 26 1.46 -9.69 -4.11
CA GLY A 26 0.37 -8.97 -3.45
C GLY A 26 0.18 -7.56 -4.02
N GLY A 27 1.28 -6.83 -4.24
CA GLY A 27 1.25 -5.52 -4.89
C GLY A 27 0.69 -5.56 -6.31
N ALA A 28 1.12 -6.52 -7.14
CA ALA A 28 0.62 -6.69 -8.50
C ALA A 28 -0.89 -7.02 -8.52
N ILE A 29 -1.34 -7.92 -7.64
CA ILE A 29 -2.77 -8.26 -7.48
C ILE A 29 -3.56 -7.03 -7.03
N ALA A 30 -3.02 -6.24 -6.10
CA ALA A 30 -3.67 -5.02 -5.63
C ALA A 30 -3.85 -3.98 -6.74
N VAL A 31 -2.84 -3.82 -7.63
CA VAL A 31 -2.95 -2.94 -8.80
C VAL A 31 -4.05 -3.41 -9.74
N VAL A 32 -4.09 -4.71 -10.07
CA VAL A 32 -5.14 -5.28 -10.94
C VAL A 32 -6.53 -5.11 -10.30
N ALA A 33 -6.65 -5.38 -9.00
CA ALA A 33 -7.90 -5.21 -8.27
C ALA A 33 -8.35 -3.73 -8.25
N ALA A 34 -7.44 -2.80 -8.06
CA ALA A 34 -7.74 -1.36 -8.08
C ALA A 34 -8.26 -0.90 -9.45
N LEU A 35 -7.64 -1.36 -10.55
CA LEU A 35 -8.13 -1.09 -11.91
C LEU A 35 -9.52 -1.70 -12.13
N GLY A 36 -9.75 -2.93 -11.67
CA GLY A 36 -11.05 -3.59 -11.73
C GLY A 36 -12.14 -2.84 -10.96
N LEU A 37 -11.83 -2.36 -9.75
CA LEU A 37 -12.72 -1.52 -8.94
C LEU A 37 -13.02 -0.18 -9.61
N ALA A 38 -12.03 0.45 -10.25
CA ALA A 38 -12.23 1.69 -11.00
C ALA A 38 -13.19 1.47 -12.18
N HIS A 39 -13.01 0.38 -12.94
CA HIS A 39 -13.93 0.02 -14.02
C HIS A 39 -15.34 -0.27 -13.49
N LEU A 40 -15.48 -0.99 -12.38
CA LEU A 40 -16.76 -1.30 -11.77
C LEU A 40 -17.47 -0.06 -11.24
N ALA A 41 -16.72 0.90 -10.67
CA ALA A 41 -17.25 2.19 -10.23
C ALA A 41 -17.81 3.00 -11.41
N ASN A 42 -17.10 3.03 -12.55
CA ASN A 42 -17.58 3.69 -13.76
C ASN A 42 -18.84 3.02 -14.35
N ALA A 43 -18.88 1.68 -14.34
CA ALA A 43 -20.05 0.93 -14.76
C ALA A 43 -21.26 1.17 -13.83
N ALA A 44 -21.03 1.27 -12.52
CA ALA A 44 -22.09 1.62 -11.56
C ALA A 44 -22.60 3.05 -11.78
N ALA A 45 -21.71 4.01 -12.03
CA ALA A 45 -22.07 5.41 -12.29
C ALA A 45 -22.89 5.58 -13.59
N THR A 46 -22.67 4.73 -14.58
CA THR A 46 -23.41 4.72 -15.86
C THR A 46 -24.67 3.84 -15.82
N GLY A 47 -25.00 3.24 -14.66
CA GLY A 47 -26.17 2.38 -14.49
C GLY A 47 -26.04 1.00 -15.14
N THR A 48 -24.85 0.60 -15.56
CA THR A 48 -24.59 -0.67 -16.26
C THR A 48 -24.15 -1.80 -15.32
N ALA A 49 -23.74 -1.49 -14.09
CA ALA A 49 -23.40 -2.48 -13.07
C ALA A 49 -24.43 -2.52 -11.92
N SER A 50 -24.66 -3.73 -11.40
CA SER A 50 -25.50 -3.95 -10.22
C SER A 50 -24.83 -3.41 -8.95
N VAL A 51 -25.58 -2.62 -8.17
CA VAL A 51 -25.14 -2.12 -6.85
C VAL A 51 -24.71 -3.26 -5.92
N VAL A 52 -25.41 -4.40 -5.95
CA VAL A 52 -25.07 -5.57 -5.15
C VAL A 52 -23.70 -6.11 -5.54
N LEU A 53 -23.41 -6.21 -6.85
CA LEU A 53 -22.09 -6.66 -7.32
C LEU A 53 -20.99 -5.68 -6.94
N THR A 54 -21.25 -4.38 -6.99
CA THR A 54 -20.31 -3.34 -6.54
C THR A 54 -19.99 -3.48 -5.06
N LEU A 55 -21.00 -3.66 -4.20
CA LEU A 55 -20.80 -3.84 -2.77
C LEU A 55 -20.05 -5.15 -2.44
N LEU A 56 -20.37 -6.25 -3.14
CA LEU A 56 -19.65 -7.52 -2.99
C LEU A 56 -18.19 -7.39 -3.40
N ALA A 57 -17.88 -6.66 -4.48
CA ALA A 57 -16.50 -6.42 -4.90
C ALA A 57 -15.71 -5.60 -3.87
N ILE A 58 -16.34 -4.58 -3.27
CA ILE A 58 -15.74 -3.80 -2.18
C ILE A 58 -15.48 -4.71 -0.96
N ALA A 59 -16.47 -5.50 -0.54
CA ALA A 59 -16.34 -6.40 0.60
C ALA A 59 -15.24 -7.45 0.39
N LEU A 60 -15.12 -7.99 -0.82
CA LEU A 60 -14.04 -8.90 -1.20
C LEU A 60 -12.68 -8.21 -1.16
N GLY A 61 -12.58 -6.98 -1.68
CA GLY A 61 -11.35 -6.18 -1.66
C GLY A 61 -10.87 -5.90 -0.23
N VAL A 62 -11.78 -5.50 0.66
CA VAL A 62 -11.48 -5.30 2.09
C VAL A 62 -11.00 -6.61 2.72
N SER A 63 -11.71 -7.71 2.50
CA SER A 63 -11.37 -9.03 3.04
C SER A 63 -9.99 -9.51 2.57
N ALA A 64 -9.70 -9.34 1.28
CA ALA A 64 -8.41 -9.68 0.69
C ALA A 64 -7.28 -8.83 1.27
N TYR A 65 -7.49 -7.52 1.44
CA TYR A 65 -6.53 -6.62 2.05
C TYR A 65 -6.26 -6.96 3.52
N THR A 66 -7.30 -7.28 4.29
CA THR A 66 -7.17 -7.73 5.69
C THR A 66 -6.36 -9.01 5.77
N TRP A 67 -6.70 -10.02 4.96
CA TRP A 67 -5.97 -11.28 4.92
C TRP A 67 -4.50 -11.07 4.52
N PHE A 68 -4.26 -10.27 3.47
CA PHE A 68 -2.91 -9.94 3.01
C PHE A 68 -2.10 -9.25 4.12
N SER A 69 -2.69 -8.30 4.84
CA SER A 69 -2.03 -7.59 5.93
C SER A 69 -1.63 -8.55 7.06
N VAL A 70 -2.53 -9.43 7.50
CA VAL A 70 -2.22 -10.45 8.52
C VAL A 70 -1.11 -11.39 8.03
N ALA A 71 -1.18 -11.83 6.78
CA ALA A 71 -0.17 -12.69 6.19
C ALA A 71 1.19 -11.98 6.03
N TYR A 72 1.19 -10.70 5.69
CA TYR A 72 2.37 -9.85 5.58
C TYR A 72 3.07 -9.68 6.93
N PHE A 73 2.33 -9.31 7.98
CA PHE A 73 2.90 -9.10 9.32
C PHE A 73 3.47 -10.38 9.94
N ARG A 74 2.96 -11.56 9.57
CA ARG A 74 3.56 -12.85 9.98
C ARG A 74 4.90 -13.16 9.30
N ARG A 75 5.29 -12.39 8.28
CA ARG A 75 6.49 -12.62 7.46
C ARG A 75 7.52 -11.50 7.58
N VAL A 76 7.13 -10.32 8.06
CA VAL A 76 8.00 -9.15 8.18
C VAL A 76 8.97 -9.33 9.34
N ASP A 77 10.21 -8.92 9.14
CA ASP A 77 11.24 -8.89 10.19
C ASP A 77 11.17 -7.57 10.98
N GLU A 78 11.76 -7.52 12.18
CA GLU A 78 11.74 -6.34 13.06
C GLU A 78 12.36 -5.11 12.38
N LEU A 79 13.48 -5.29 11.67
CA LEU A 79 14.13 -4.21 10.91
C LEU A 79 13.23 -3.69 9.79
N ASP A 80 12.55 -4.58 9.07
CA ASP A 80 11.63 -4.18 8.00
C ASP A 80 10.36 -3.52 8.59
N LEU A 81 9.92 -3.93 9.78
CA LEU A 81 8.82 -3.29 10.52
C LEU A 81 9.19 -1.87 10.95
N VAL A 82 10.39 -1.65 11.45
CA VAL A 82 10.88 -0.30 11.79
C VAL A 82 10.97 0.58 10.55
N ASP A 83 11.51 0.07 9.44
CA ASP A 83 11.56 0.79 8.16
C ASP A 83 10.14 1.18 7.70
N ASN A 84 9.17 0.27 7.82
CA ASN A 84 7.77 0.50 7.47
C ASN A 84 7.08 1.51 8.40
N LEU A 85 7.29 1.42 9.71
CA LEU A 85 6.72 2.34 10.70
C LEU A 85 7.25 3.75 10.48
N TRP A 86 8.55 3.87 10.21
CA TRP A 86 9.18 5.15 9.88
C TRP A 86 8.54 5.76 8.63
N ALA A 87 8.46 5.00 7.53
CA ALA A 87 7.85 5.47 6.29
C ALA A 87 6.36 5.84 6.46
N SER A 88 5.62 5.03 7.22
CA SER A 88 4.20 5.28 7.51
C SER A 88 4.02 6.56 8.33
N HIS A 89 4.88 6.82 9.31
CA HIS A 89 4.86 8.04 10.09
C HIS A 89 5.01 9.27 9.19
N PHE A 90 6.01 9.31 8.31
CA PHE A 90 6.17 10.43 7.36
C PHE A 90 4.98 10.61 6.42
N ALA A 91 4.44 9.52 5.88
CA ALA A 91 3.27 9.58 5.01
C ALA A 91 2.03 10.12 5.73
N THR A 92 1.74 9.62 6.93
CA THR A 92 0.61 10.09 7.74
C THR A 92 0.76 11.55 8.15
N THR A 93 1.96 11.98 8.53
CA THR A 93 2.25 13.38 8.85
C THR A 93 2.12 14.28 7.63
N ALA A 94 2.61 13.83 6.46
CA ALA A 94 2.46 14.56 5.20
C ALA A 94 0.98 14.77 4.85
N LEU A 95 0.13 13.76 5.04
CA LEU A 95 -1.32 13.90 4.83
C LEU A 95 -1.96 14.81 5.88
N ALA A 96 -1.64 14.60 7.16
CA ALA A 96 -2.23 15.33 8.29
C ALA A 96 -1.94 16.84 8.24
N ILE A 97 -0.78 17.23 7.71
CA ILE A 97 -0.41 18.65 7.53
C ILE A 97 -0.80 19.14 6.13
N GLY A 98 -0.53 18.33 5.10
CA GLY A 98 -0.72 18.71 3.70
C GLY A 98 -2.19 18.94 3.34
N TYR A 99 -3.12 18.11 3.83
CA TYR A 99 -4.54 18.29 3.54
C TYR A 99 -5.11 19.59 4.13
N PRO A 100 -4.93 19.90 5.43
CA PRO A 100 -5.37 21.19 5.97
C PRO A 100 -4.70 22.39 5.29
N ALA A 101 -3.40 22.31 5.00
CA ALA A 101 -2.70 23.39 4.28
C ALA A 101 -3.30 23.62 2.88
N TRP A 102 -3.58 22.54 2.14
CA TRP A 102 -4.23 22.64 0.84
C TRP A 102 -5.64 23.22 0.94
N LEU A 103 -6.41 22.81 1.96
CA LEU A 103 -7.74 23.34 2.21
C LEU A 103 -7.72 24.86 2.48
N LEU A 104 -6.72 25.36 3.22
CA LEU A 104 -6.54 26.80 3.42
C LEU A 104 -6.27 27.53 2.10
N LEU A 105 -5.41 26.97 1.24
CA LEU A 105 -5.14 27.54 -0.08
C LEU A 105 -6.38 27.53 -0.99
N GLU A 106 -7.16 26.46 -0.95
CA GLU A 106 -8.44 26.35 -1.66
C GLU A 106 -9.40 27.45 -1.21
N ARG A 107 -9.57 27.64 0.10
CA ARG A 107 -10.45 28.66 0.68
C ARG A 107 -9.99 30.09 0.39
N ALA A 108 -8.69 30.30 0.22
CA ALA A 108 -8.11 31.57 -0.20
C ALA A 108 -8.22 31.83 -1.72
N GLY A 109 -8.73 30.88 -2.51
CA GLY A 109 -8.78 30.98 -3.97
C GLY A 109 -7.42 30.79 -4.65
N LEU A 110 -6.43 30.23 -3.95
CA LEU A 110 -5.06 30.04 -4.42
C LEU A 110 -4.79 28.63 -4.96
N ALA A 111 -5.67 27.66 -4.67
CA ALA A 111 -5.55 26.29 -5.13
C ALA A 111 -6.90 25.73 -5.61
N PRO A 112 -6.90 24.75 -6.52
CA PRO A 112 -8.12 24.04 -6.90
C PRO A 112 -8.63 23.15 -5.76
N GLN A 113 -9.88 22.70 -5.89
CA GLN A 113 -10.49 21.79 -4.93
C GLN A 113 -9.66 20.53 -4.72
N ALA A 114 -9.45 20.17 -3.45
CA ALA A 114 -8.73 18.96 -3.09
C ALA A 114 -9.41 17.71 -3.66
N GLN A 115 -8.72 17.00 -4.56
CA GLN A 115 -9.19 15.71 -5.09
C GLN A 115 -8.65 14.57 -4.22
N ALA A 116 -9.53 13.63 -3.85
CA ALA A 116 -9.15 12.46 -3.04
C ALA A 116 -8.04 11.63 -3.70
N SER A 117 -8.06 11.50 -5.03
CA SER A 117 -7.03 10.82 -5.81
C SER A 117 -5.66 11.48 -5.66
N SER A 118 -5.59 12.81 -5.76
CA SER A 118 -4.34 13.56 -5.59
C SER A 118 -3.78 13.45 -4.17
N MET A 119 -4.65 13.51 -3.15
CA MET A 119 -4.24 13.34 -1.76
C MET A 119 -3.72 11.93 -1.48
N TRP A 120 -4.39 10.92 -2.04
CA TRP A 120 -3.95 9.53 -1.95
C TRP A 120 -2.59 9.32 -2.65
N MET A 121 -2.42 9.84 -3.87
CA MET A 121 -1.16 9.75 -4.61
C MET A 121 -0.02 10.46 -3.89
N ALA A 122 -0.25 11.65 -3.35
CA ALA A 122 0.75 12.39 -2.58
C ALA A 122 1.17 11.63 -1.31
N THR A 123 0.20 11.08 -0.58
CA THR A 123 0.45 10.30 0.64
C THR A 123 1.23 9.02 0.32
N PHE A 124 0.81 8.30 -0.73
CA PHE A 124 1.48 7.08 -1.16
C PHE A 124 2.89 7.36 -1.70
N GLY A 125 3.06 8.44 -2.44
CA GLY A 125 4.37 8.93 -2.89
C GLY A 125 5.30 9.25 -1.72
N ALA A 126 4.81 9.98 -0.72
CA ALA A 126 5.55 10.27 0.51
C ALA A 126 5.97 8.98 1.23
N LEU A 127 5.08 7.98 1.32
CA LEU A 127 5.38 6.67 1.89
C LEU A 127 6.52 5.97 1.14
N LEU A 128 6.44 5.89 -0.19
CA LEU A 128 7.46 5.23 -1.02
C LEU A 128 8.81 5.94 -0.94
N ILE A 129 8.82 7.28 -1.01
CA ILE A 129 10.04 8.08 -0.92
C ILE A 129 10.67 7.92 0.47
N ALA A 130 9.88 8.04 1.54
CA ALA A 130 10.36 7.86 2.90
C ALA A 130 10.94 6.46 3.09
N TYR A 131 10.24 5.42 2.64
CA TYR A 131 10.74 4.05 2.69
C TYR A 131 12.06 3.89 1.93
N ALA A 132 12.16 4.43 0.70
CA ALA A 132 13.37 4.33 -0.11
C ALA A 132 14.57 5.05 0.54
N ILE A 133 14.37 6.26 1.07
CA ILE A 133 15.42 7.01 1.80
C ILE A 133 15.92 6.18 2.98
N ARG A 134 15.00 5.66 3.79
CA ARG A 134 15.36 4.85 4.96
C ARG A 134 16.10 3.57 4.56
N LYS A 135 15.65 2.91 3.48
CA LYS A 135 16.18 1.63 3.02
C LYS A 135 17.55 1.72 2.36
N PHE A 136 17.79 2.77 1.58
CA PHE A 136 18.93 2.81 0.66
C PHE A 136 19.95 3.89 1.01
N ILE A 137 19.58 4.90 1.80
CA ILE A 137 20.47 6.02 2.15
C ILE A 137 20.93 5.91 3.61
N ASN A 138 19.99 5.63 4.53
CA ASN A 138 20.23 5.69 5.97
C ASN A 138 20.40 4.30 6.64
N ARG A 139 20.92 3.30 5.91
CA ARG A 139 21.12 1.94 6.43
C ARG A 139 22.51 1.71 6.99
#